data_AF-A0A7S1LL96-F1
#
_entry.id   AF-A0A7S1LL96-F1
#
_cell.length_a   1.000
_cell.length_b   1.000
_cell.length_c   1.000
_cell.angle_alpha   90.00
_cell.angle_beta   90.00
_cell.angle_gamma   90.00
#
_symmetry.space_group_name_H-M   'P 1'
#
loop_
_entity.id
_entity.type
_entity.pdbx_description
1 polymer ?
#
loop_
_entity_poly.entity_id
_entity_poly.type
_entity_poly.pdbx_seq_one_letter_code
_entity_poly.pdbx_strand_id
1 'polypeptide(L)'
;MTRGPDAAANPQEAEPTGEEAKAQAEEPAAWRKSLAKVLKLRHHEDIRTVGIVAFTYFLFAARWSLRNAALPWLLRLPFWWTLAIFSWFCATIVHNCVHVPQFQEKWQNNAWQIVLSLSYGFPVSTLIPGHNLSHHKHTQGPKDVIRTSKMRWSYNLLNLLFFIPTVA
;
A
#
# COMPACT_ATOMS: atom_id res chain seq x y z
N MET A 1 -8.10 -21.86 -25.72
CA MET A 1 -7.22 -21.17 -24.75
C MET A 1 -5.81 -21.73 -24.94
N THR A 2 -5.05 -21.14 -25.86
CA THR A 2 -3.72 -21.62 -26.27
C THR A 2 -2.66 -21.07 -25.32
N ARG A 3 -1.78 -21.95 -24.78
CA ARG A 3 -0.58 -21.55 -24.04
C ARG A 3 0.29 -20.68 -24.97
N GLY A 4 0.56 -19.45 -24.56
CA GLY A 4 1.66 -18.67 -25.16
C GLY A 4 3.00 -19.28 -24.77
N PRO A 5 4.06 -19.13 -25.58
CA PRO A 5 5.38 -19.68 -25.30
C PRO A 5 5.99 -19.00 -24.07
N ASP A 6 6.64 -19.81 -23.22
CA ASP A 6 7.38 -19.36 -22.06
C ASP A 6 8.51 -18.42 -22.51
N ALA A 7 8.45 -17.16 -22.07
CA ALA A 7 9.50 -16.19 -22.31
C ALA A 7 10.76 -16.64 -21.55
N ALA A 8 11.79 -17.05 -22.29
CA ALA A 8 13.09 -17.36 -21.74
C ALA A 8 13.67 -16.13 -21.03
N ALA A 9 14.01 -16.28 -19.76
CA ALA A 9 14.66 -15.24 -18.97
C ALA A 9 16.04 -14.89 -19.55
N ASN A 10 16.32 -13.60 -19.72
CA ASN A 10 17.59 -13.08 -20.20
C ASN A 10 18.71 -13.29 -19.13
N PRO A 11 19.83 -13.97 -19.41
CA PRO A 11 20.81 -14.36 -18.38
C PRO A 11 21.81 -13.28 -17.93
N GLN A 12 21.57 -11.98 -18.17
CA GLN A 12 22.63 -10.96 -18.06
C GLN A 12 22.46 -9.85 -17.01
N GLU A 13 21.44 -9.87 -16.17
CA GLU A 13 21.41 -9.01 -14.98
C GLU A 13 21.67 -9.87 -13.74
N ALA A 14 22.94 -10.04 -13.40
CA ALA A 14 23.29 -10.53 -12.07
C ALA A 14 22.76 -9.50 -11.06
N GLU A 15 21.82 -9.91 -10.19
CA GLU A 15 21.35 -9.05 -9.13
C GLU A 15 22.54 -8.57 -8.31
N PRO A 16 22.67 -7.25 -8.04
CA PRO A 16 23.75 -6.73 -7.24
C PRO A 16 23.76 -7.44 -5.90
N THR A 17 24.95 -7.83 -5.45
CA THR A 17 25.10 -8.47 -4.15
C THR A 17 24.57 -7.51 -3.06
N GLY A 18 24.09 -8.05 -1.94
CA GLY A 18 23.50 -7.23 -0.87
C GLY A 18 24.46 -6.16 -0.29
N GLU A 19 25.75 -6.27 -0.56
CA GLU A 19 26.78 -5.28 -0.25
C GLU A 19 26.86 -4.15 -1.29
N GLU A 20 26.80 -4.48 -2.58
CA GLU A 20 26.78 -3.50 -3.68
C GLU A 20 25.49 -2.66 -3.67
N ALA A 21 24.35 -3.29 -3.38
CA ALA A 21 23.08 -2.59 -3.24
C ALA A 21 23.07 -1.61 -2.06
N LYS A 22 23.79 -1.92 -0.96
CA LYS A 22 23.97 -1.01 0.18
C LYS A 22 24.94 0.12 -0.14
N ALA A 23 26.00 -0.16 -0.89
CA ALA A 23 26.97 0.85 -1.31
C ALA A 23 26.38 1.90 -2.26
N GLN A 24 25.32 1.53 -3.01
CA GLN A 24 24.60 2.43 -3.91
C GLN A 24 23.42 3.16 -3.24
N ALA A 25 23.10 2.85 -1.98
CA ALA A 25 22.00 3.51 -1.29
C ALA A 25 22.42 4.94 -0.88
N GLU A 26 21.79 5.94 -1.48
CA GLU A 26 21.98 7.34 -1.09
C GLU A 26 21.66 7.53 0.40
N GLU A 27 22.57 8.18 1.12
CA GLU A 27 22.37 8.54 2.52
C GLU A 27 21.10 9.40 2.65
N PRO A 28 20.13 9.01 3.50
CA PRO A 28 18.87 9.71 3.59
C PRO A 28 19.09 11.07 4.25
N ALA A 29 18.42 12.09 3.73
CA ALA A 29 18.51 13.46 4.22
C ALA A 29 18.39 13.54 5.75
N ALA A 30 19.26 14.32 6.40
CA ALA A 30 19.39 14.39 7.86
C ALA A 30 18.06 14.71 8.59
N TRP A 31 17.19 15.51 7.96
CA TRP A 31 15.87 15.84 8.51
C TRP A 31 14.96 14.61 8.62
N ARG A 32 15.09 13.62 7.71
CA ARG A 32 14.32 12.36 7.77
C ARG A 32 14.74 11.56 8.99
N LYS A 33 16.04 11.36 9.21
CA LYS A 33 16.54 10.66 10.40
C LYS A 33 16.08 11.35 11.69
N SER A 34 16.14 12.68 11.72
CA SER A 34 15.73 13.48 12.88
C SER A 34 14.23 13.37 13.17
N LEU A 35 13.39 13.50 12.15
CA LEU A 35 11.94 13.40 12.30
C LEU A 35 11.52 11.97 12.70
N ALA A 36 12.15 10.95 12.12
CA ALA A 36 11.87 9.56 12.47
C ALA A 36 12.18 9.27 13.94
N LYS A 37 13.29 9.82 14.44
CA LYS A 37 13.66 9.73 15.86
C LYS A 37 12.63 10.42 16.75
N VAL A 38 12.19 11.63 16.40
CA VAL A 38 11.18 12.38 17.16
C VAL A 38 9.84 11.63 17.20
N LEU A 39 9.41 11.07 16.06
CA LEU A 39 8.17 10.31 15.95
C LEU A 39 8.27 8.89 16.51
N LYS A 40 9.46 8.45 16.95
CA LYS A 40 9.75 7.07 17.37
C LYS A 40 9.37 6.02 16.30
N LEU A 41 9.69 6.31 15.04
CA LEU A 41 9.56 5.33 13.95
C LEU A 41 10.66 4.27 14.07
N ARG A 42 10.36 3.03 13.61
CA ARG A 42 11.36 1.97 13.54
C ARG A 42 12.34 2.20 12.41
N HIS A 43 11.82 2.65 11.27
CA HIS A 43 12.58 2.92 10.05
C HIS A 43 12.34 4.37 9.63
N HIS A 44 13.39 5.05 9.16
CA HIS A 44 13.26 6.46 8.74
C HIS A 44 12.47 6.57 7.43
N GLU A 45 12.41 5.48 6.68
CA GLU A 45 11.63 5.24 5.49
C GLU A 45 10.13 5.36 5.74
N ASP A 46 9.66 5.07 6.97
CA ASP A 46 8.25 5.15 7.38
C ASP A 46 7.72 6.59 7.40
N ILE A 47 8.59 7.60 7.30
CA ILE A 47 8.17 8.99 7.10
C ILE A 47 7.35 9.13 5.82
N ARG A 48 7.68 8.37 4.77
CA ARG A 48 6.91 8.38 3.51
C ARG A 48 5.49 7.90 3.78
N THR A 49 5.34 6.83 4.54
CA THR A 49 4.06 6.27 4.95
C THR A 49 3.23 7.29 5.75
N VAL A 50 3.83 7.93 6.76
CA VAL A 50 3.15 8.98 7.53
C VAL A 50 2.77 10.17 6.64
N GLY A 51 3.66 10.61 5.76
CA GLY A 51 3.42 11.71 4.84
C GLY A 51 2.30 11.44 3.84
N ILE A 52 2.23 10.23 3.28
CA ILE A 52 1.15 9.81 2.37
C ILE A 52 -0.20 9.86 3.10
N VAL A 53 -0.30 9.27 4.29
CA VAL A 53 -1.56 9.27 5.07
C VAL A 53 -1.96 10.69 5.46
N ALA A 54 -1.01 11.50 5.93
CA ALA A 54 -1.26 12.90 6.27
C ALA A 54 -1.75 13.70 5.06
N PHE A 55 -1.14 13.50 3.89
CA PHE A 55 -1.58 14.14 2.65
C PHE A 55 -2.97 13.66 2.22
N THR A 56 -3.29 12.38 2.39
CA THR A 56 -4.65 11.86 2.15
C THR A 56 -5.68 12.58 3.03
N TYR A 57 -5.42 12.76 4.32
CA TYR A 57 -6.30 13.52 5.21
C TYR A 57 -6.40 14.99 4.82
N PHE A 58 -5.29 15.60 4.40
CA PHE A 58 -5.31 16.97 3.86
C PHE A 58 -6.22 17.07 2.63
N LEU A 59 -6.15 16.14 1.69
CA LEU A 59 -7.04 16.11 0.53
C LEU A 59 -8.51 15.94 0.95
N PHE A 60 -8.81 15.06 1.91
CA PHE A 60 -10.17 14.93 2.44
C PHE A 60 -10.67 16.24 3.07
N ALA A 61 -9.86 16.88 3.91
CA ALA A 61 -10.21 18.14 4.56
C ALA A 61 -10.38 19.28 3.55
N ALA A 62 -9.50 19.37 2.54
CA ALA A 62 -9.61 20.33 1.45
C ALA A 62 -10.90 20.11 0.66
N ARG A 63 -11.23 18.86 0.33
CA ARG A 63 -12.47 18.53 -0.38
C ARG A 63 -13.71 18.86 0.42
N TRP A 64 -13.68 18.60 1.72
CA TRP A 64 -14.78 18.91 2.64
C TRP A 64 -15.02 20.42 2.75
N SER A 65 -13.93 21.19 2.82
CA SER A 65 -13.97 22.65 2.93
C SER A 65 -14.47 23.30 1.64
N LEU A 66 -14.06 22.76 0.49
CA LEU A 66 -14.46 23.25 -0.84
C LEU A 66 -15.78 22.63 -1.35
N ARG A 67 -16.55 21.96 -0.49
CA ARG A 67 -17.73 21.19 -0.93
C ARG A 67 -18.80 22.02 -1.65
N ASN A 68 -18.96 23.28 -1.24
CA ASN A 68 -19.93 24.21 -1.80
C ASN A 68 -19.31 25.15 -2.85
N ALA A 69 -18.00 25.04 -3.10
CA ALA A 69 -17.35 25.87 -4.11
C ALA A 69 -17.84 25.44 -5.50
N ALA A 70 -18.16 26.40 -6.35
CA ALA A 70 -18.50 26.18 -7.75
C ALA A 70 -17.25 25.84 -8.58
N LEU A 71 -16.54 24.77 -8.21
CA LEU A 71 -15.36 24.31 -8.93
C LEU A 71 -15.78 23.76 -10.30
N PRO A 72 -15.12 24.15 -11.41
CA PRO A 72 -15.31 23.52 -12.71
C PRO A 72 -15.04 22.01 -12.65
N TRP A 73 -15.75 21.23 -13.46
CA TRP A 73 -15.57 19.77 -13.50
C TRP A 73 -14.13 19.36 -13.86
N LEU A 74 -13.45 20.16 -14.69
CA LEU A 74 -12.04 19.98 -15.06
C LEU A 74 -11.08 20.00 -13.87
N LEU A 75 -11.43 20.69 -12.78
CA LEU A 75 -10.65 20.68 -11.54
C LEU A 75 -11.11 19.58 -10.56
N ARG A 76 -12.39 19.15 -10.65
CA ARG A 76 -12.93 18.08 -9.79
C ARG A 76 -12.38 16.71 -10.16
N LEU A 77 -12.29 16.40 -11.46
CA LEU A 77 -11.79 15.11 -11.94
C LEU A 77 -10.36 14.81 -11.46
N PRO A 78 -9.34 15.65 -11.71
CA PRO A 78 -7.98 15.36 -11.25
C PRO A 78 -7.90 15.29 -9.73
N PHE A 79 -8.70 16.07 -9.01
CA PHE A 79 -8.79 15.98 -7.55
C PHE A 79 -9.30 14.61 -7.09
N TRP A 80 -10.41 14.13 -7.65
CA TRP A 80 -10.95 12.80 -7.34
C TRP A 80 -9.99 11.69 -7.72
N TRP A 81 -9.34 11.79 -8.88
CA TRP A 81 -8.32 10.84 -9.29
C TRP A 81 -7.14 10.79 -8.30
N THR A 82 -6.66 11.95 -7.86
CA THR A 82 -5.61 12.04 -6.85
C THR A 82 -6.04 11.38 -5.55
N LEU A 83 -7.26 11.66 -5.09
CA LEU A 83 -7.81 11.06 -3.87
C LEU A 83 -7.91 9.52 -4.00
N ALA A 84 -8.36 9.01 -5.15
CA ALA A 84 -8.47 7.57 -5.41
C ALA A 84 -7.10 6.88 -5.37
N ILE A 85 -6.08 7.49 -5.99
CA ILE A 85 -4.70 6.98 -5.97
C ILE A 85 -4.13 6.96 -4.55
N PHE A 86 -4.32 8.04 -3.80
CA PHE A 86 -3.84 8.11 -2.42
C PHE A 86 -4.59 7.15 -1.48
N SER A 87 -5.88 6.93 -1.71
CA SER A 87 -6.66 5.89 -1.02
C SER A 87 -6.08 4.49 -1.29
N TRP A 88 -5.63 4.22 -2.53
CA TRP A 88 -4.96 2.97 -2.86
C TRP A 88 -3.62 2.82 -2.12
N PHE A 89 -2.82 3.89 -2.04
CA PHE A 89 -1.59 3.88 -1.22
C PHE A 89 -1.87 3.65 0.27
N CYS A 90 -2.96 4.20 0.82
CA CYS A 90 -3.36 3.89 2.19
C CYS A 90 -3.69 2.40 2.36
N ALA A 91 -4.30 1.73 1.39
CA ALA A 91 -4.58 0.30 1.44
C ALA A 91 -3.29 -0.55 1.48
N THR A 92 -2.25 -0.17 0.72
CA THR A 92 -0.95 -0.87 0.78
C THR A 92 -0.23 -0.62 2.11
N ILE A 93 -0.37 0.57 2.68
CA ILE A 93 0.16 0.89 4.02
C ILE A 93 -0.54 0.06 5.10
N VAL A 94 -1.86 -0.13 5.01
CA VAL A 94 -2.64 -1.00 5.90
C VAL A 94 -2.17 -2.45 5.79
N HIS A 95 -1.92 -2.93 4.59
CA HIS A 95 -1.31 -4.25 4.40
C HIS A 95 0.04 -4.35 5.13
N ASN A 96 0.90 -3.34 5.02
CA ASN A 96 2.21 -3.38 5.66
C ASN A 96 2.12 -3.33 7.19
N CYS A 97 1.18 -2.55 7.74
CA CYS A 97 1.04 -2.40 9.19
C CYS A 97 0.58 -3.69 9.90
N VAL A 98 -0.08 -4.62 9.18
CA VAL A 98 -0.45 -5.93 9.73
C VAL A 98 0.71 -6.93 9.74
N HIS A 99 1.78 -6.68 8.99
CA HIS A 99 3.00 -7.51 9.00
C HIS A 99 4.05 -6.95 9.95
N VAL A 100 4.28 -5.64 9.90
CA VAL A 100 5.37 -5.00 10.64
C VAL A 100 4.87 -3.71 11.32
N PRO A 101 5.09 -3.54 12.64
CA PRO A 101 4.76 -2.29 13.32
C PRO A 101 5.66 -1.15 12.82
N GLN A 102 5.08 0.00 12.46
CA GLN A 102 5.84 1.19 12.04
C GLN A 102 6.50 1.94 13.19
N PHE A 103 5.85 1.96 14.36
CA PHE A 103 6.35 2.68 15.54
C PHE A 103 7.07 1.74 16.49
N GLN A 104 7.98 2.29 17.29
CA GLN A 104 8.69 1.54 18.33
C GLN A 104 7.72 1.11 19.44
N GLU A 105 6.83 2.01 19.86
CA GLU A 105 5.92 1.80 20.99
C GLU A 105 4.60 1.13 20.56
N LYS A 106 4.08 0.23 21.40
CA LYS A 106 2.83 -0.50 21.13
C LYS A 106 1.62 0.42 21.01
N TRP A 107 1.48 1.40 21.90
CA TRP A 107 0.32 2.31 21.91
C TRP A 107 0.26 3.19 20.66
N GLN A 108 1.43 3.61 20.12
CA GLN A 108 1.51 4.38 18.88
C GLN A 108 1.03 3.53 17.70
N ASN A 109 1.41 2.25 17.63
CA ASN A 109 0.93 1.35 16.60
C ASN A 109 -0.59 1.10 16.71
N ASN A 110 -1.13 0.98 17.94
CA ASN A 110 -2.58 0.84 18.13
C ASN A 110 -3.33 2.09 17.64
N ALA A 111 -2.86 3.28 18.01
CA ALA A 111 -3.44 4.54 17.52
C ALA A 111 -3.29 4.67 15.99
N TRP A 112 -2.15 4.25 15.45
CA TRP A 112 -1.90 4.26 14.02
C TRP A 112 -2.86 3.34 13.26
N GLN A 113 -3.19 2.16 13.79
CA GLN A 113 -4.20 1.29 13.16
C GLN A 113 -5.59 1.94 13.12
N ILE A 114 -5.95 2.76 14.11
CA ILE A 114 -7.22 3.52 14.07
C ILE A 114 -7.17 4.56 12.95
N VAL A 115 -6.09 5.35 12.86
CA VAL A 115 -5.88 6.32 11.78
C VAL A 115 -5.95 5.63 10.42
N LEU A 116 -5.24 4.51 10.25
CA LEU A 116 -5.26 3.75 9.02
C LEU A 116 -6.65 3.21 8.69
N SER A 117 -7.39 2.70 9.67
CA SER A 117 -8.76 2.22 9.48
C SER A 117 -9.68 3.32 8.93
N LEU A 118 -9.54 4.54 9.46
CA LEU A 118 -10.31 5.71 9.00
C LEU A 118 -9.89 6.16 7.60
N SER A 119 -8.61 6.02 7.24
CA SER A 119 -8.12 6.35 5.89
C SER A 119 -8.51 5.31 4.82
N TYR A 120 -8.63 4.04 5.23
CA TYR A 120 -8.92 2.90 4.35
C TYR A 120 -10.44 2.62 4.24
N GLY A 121 -11.23 3.05 5.23
CA GLY A 121 -12.67 2.85 5.27
C GLY A 121 -13.12 1.55 5.94
N PHE A 122 -12.19 0.69 6.37
CA PHE A 122 -12.47 -0.55 7.09
C PHE A 122 -11.49 -0.75 8.25
N PRO A 123 -11.88 -1.46 9.33
CA PRO A 123 -10.94 -1.78 10.41
C PRO A 123 -9.75 -2.57 9.88
N VAL A 124 -8.52 -2.16 10.25
CA VAL A 124 -7.26 -2.86 9.88
C VAL A 124 -7.32 -4.36 10.20
N SER A 125 -7.96 -4.72 11.32
CA SER A 125 -8.13 -6.12 11.75
C SER A 125 -8.86 -7.01 10.74
N THR A 126 -9.67 -6.44 9.84
CA THR A 126 -10.39 -7.21 8.80
C THR A 126 -9.46 -7.85 7.77
N LEU A 127 -8.24 -7.33 7.60
CA LEU A 127 -7.25 -7.97 6.73
C LEU A 127 -6.68 -9.25 7.35
N ILE A 128 -6.69 -9.41 8.67
CA ILE A 128 -6.00 -10.51 9.35
C ILE A 128 -6.56 -11.89 8.93
N PRO A 129 -7.90 -12.13 8.92
CA PRO A 129 -8.43 -13.44 8.53
C PRO A 129 -8.13 -13.81 7.08
N GLY A 130 -8.40 -12.91 6.13
CA GLY A 130 -8.21 -13.18 4.70
C GLY A 130 -6.73 -13.21 4.29
N HIS A 131 -5.92 -12.32 4.83
CA HIS A 131 -4.52 -12.18 4.43
C HIS A 131 -3.59 -13.08 5.23
N ASN A 132 -3.62 -13.01 6.56
CA ASN A 132 -2.63 -13.72 7.37
C ASN A 132 -3.06 -15.17 7.60
N LEU A 133 -4.34 -15.40 7.90
CA LEU A 133 -4.84 -16.75 8.25
C LEU A 133 -5.27 -17.59 7.05
N SER A 134 -5.50 -16.98 5.88
CA SER A 134 -5.73 -17.68 4.62
C SER A 134 -4.53 -17.56 3.67
N HIS A 135 -4.21 -16.37 3.14
CA HIS A 135 -3.18 -16.24 2.09
C HIS A 135 -1.77 -16.61 2.54
N HIS A 136 -1.24 -16.03 3.63
CA HIS A 136 0.11 -16.35 4.10
C HIS A 136 0.21 -17.75 4.70
N LYS A 137 -0.84 -18.23 5.37
CA LYS A 137 -0.86 -19.58 5.96
C LYS A 137 -0.97 -20.69 4.92
N HIS A 138 -1.68 -20.45 3.82
CA HIS A 138 -2.02 -21.45 2.81
C HIS A 138 -1.64 -21.04 1.39
N THR A 139 -0.59 -20.23 1.24
CA THR A 139 -0.20 -19.53 0.00
C THR A 139 -0.32 -20.39 -1.24
N GLN A 140 -1.13 -19.92 -2.20
CA GLN A 140 -1.47 -20.59 -3.47
C GLN A 140 -2.17 -21.96 -3.35
N GLY A 141 -2.49 -22.42 -2.13
CA GLY A 141 -3.19 -23.66 -1.87
C GLY A 141 -4.72 -23.55 -2.01
N PRO A 142 -5.44 -24.66 -1.82
CA PRO A 142 -6.91 -24.68 -1.90
C PRO A 142 -7.60 -23.74 -0.91
N LYS A 143 -6.99 -23.51 0.26
CA LYS A 143 -7.49 -22.66 1.35
C LYS A 143 -7.06 -21.19 1.26
N ASP A 144 -6.28 -20.82 0.25
CA ASP A 144 -5.96 -19.42 -0.07
C ASP A 144 -7.10 -18.84 -0.92
N VAL A 145 -7.94 -18.00 -0.29
CA VAL A 145 -9.07 -17.37 -0.97
C VAL A 145 -8.63 -16.36 -2.02
N ILE A 146 -7.44 -15.75 -1.87
CA ILE A 146 -6.91 -14.72 -2.77
C ILE A 146 -5.75 -15.22 -3.64
N ARG A 147 -5.65 -16.55 -3.85
CA ARG A 147 -4.62 -17.15 -4.72
C ARG A 147 -4.64 -16.54 -6.12
N THR A 148 -3.46 -16.31 -6.69
CA THR A 148 -3.30 -15.59 -7.95
C THR A 148 -3.87 -16.38 -9.14
N SER A 149 -3.99 -17.70 -9.01
CA SER A 149 -4.59 -18.55 -10.03
C SER A 149 -6.06 -18.24 -10.34
N LYS A 150 -6.78 -17.53 -9.46
CA LYS A 150 -8.15 -17.05 -9.71
C LYS A 150 -8.19 -15.83 -10.64
N MET A 151 -7.09 -15.08 -10.77
CA MET A 151 -7.01 -13.81 -11.49
C MET A 151 -5.93 -13.90 -12.57
N ARG A 152 -6.25 -14.56 -13.68
CA ARG A 152 -5.32 -14.83 -14.79
C ARG A 152 -5.78 -14.22 -16.13
N TRP A 153 -6.48 -13.09 -16.07
CA TRP A 153 -6.83 -12.35 -17.28
C TRP A 153 -5.55 -11.86 -17.96
N SER A 154 -5.50 -11.91 -19.30
CA SER A 154 -4.37 -11.38 -20.08
C SER A 154 -4.22 -9.86 -19.95
N TYR A 155 -5.31 -9.17 -19.62
CA TYR A 155 -5.32 -7.73 -19.38
C TYR A 155 -5.32 -7.43 -17.88
N ASN A 156 -4.29 -6.72 -17.40
CA ASN A 156 -4.13 -6.39 -15.98
C ASN A 156 -5.27 -5.54 -15.42
N LEU A 157 -5.92 -4.72 -16.25
CA LEU A 157 -7.10 -3.96 -15.84
C LEU A 157 -8.26 -4.90 -15.44
N LEU A 158 -8.45 -6.02 -16.15
CA LEU A 158 -9.47 -7.01 -15.77
C LEU A 158 -9.10 -7.71 -14.46
N ASN A 159 -7.80 -7.96 -14.23
CA ASN A 159 -7.35 -8.47 -12.93
C ASN A 159 -7.68 -7.49 -11.80
N LEU A 160 -7.56 -6.18 -12.01
CA LEU A 160 -7.93 -5.19 -11.00
C LEU A 160 -9.46 -5.14 -10.78
N LEU A 161 -10.24 -5.03 -11.85
CA LEU A 161 -11.69 -4.84 -11.77
C LEU A 161 -12.43 -6.07 -11.21
N PHE A 162 -11.97 -7.27 -11.55
CA PHE A 162 -12.61 -8.52 -11.13
C PHE A 162 -12.02 -9.13 -9.86
N PHE A 163 -11.02 -8.50 -9.23
CA PHE A 163 -10.38 -9.04 -8.03
C PHE A 163 -11.42 -9.30 -6.93
N ILE A 164 -12.08 -8.24 -6.45
CA ILE A 164 -13.09 -8.32 -5.38
C ILE A 164 -14.21 -9.31 -5.70
N PRO A 165 -14.94 -9.23 -6.83
CA PRO A 165 -16.06 -10.16 -7.08
C PRO A 165 -15.64 -11.63 -7.25
N THR A 166 -14.35 -11.93 -7.47
CA THR A 166 -13.86 -13.30 -7.65
C THR A 166 -13.29 -13.90 -6.36
N VAL A 167 -12.78 -13.06 -5.45
CA VAL A 167 -12.04 -13.51 -4.26
C VAL A 167 -12.69 -13.12 -2.93
N ALA A 168 -13.69 -12.23 -2.93
CA ALA A 168 -14.47 -11.84 -1.76
C ALA A 168 -15.51 -12.89 -1.35
#